data_AF-A0A455U5D2-F1
#
_entry.id   AF-A0A455U5D2-F1
#
_cell.length_a   1.000
_cell.length_b   1.000
_cell.length_c   1.000
_cell.angle_alpha   90.00
_cell.angle_beta   90.00
_cell.angle_gamma   90.00
#
_symmetry.space_group_name_H-M   'P 1'
#
loop_
_entity.id
_entity.type
_entity.pdbx_description
1 polymer ?
#
loop_
_entity_poly.entity_id
_entity_poly.type
_entity_poly.pdbx_seq_one_letter_code
_entity_poly.pdbx_strand_id
1 'polypeptide(L)' 'MERAKSGELKILMVSVERLKNERFRHFLRQVQISLLVVDEAHCLSEWGHNFRPDYLKLPDYQREFAIPQVLLLTATAPPR' A
#
# COMPACT_ATOMS: atom_id res chain seq x y z
N MET A 1 2.45 10.41 -13.12
CA MET A 1 2.39 9.05 -13.70
C MET A 1 3.68 8.79 -14.47
N GLU A 2 4.02 9.59 -15.50
CA GLU A 2 5.28 9.42 -16.26
C GLU A 2 6.54 9.40 -15.39
N ARG A 3 6.72 10.35 -14.47
CA ARG A 3 7.85 10.36 -13.52
C ARG A 3 7.98 9.08 -12.68
N ALA A 4 6.88 8.39 -12.41
CA ALA A 4 6.92 7.12 -11.68
C ALA A 4 7.37 5.97 -12.59
N LYS A 5 6.89 5.96 -13.84
CA LYS A 5 7.35 5.01 -14.86
C LYS A 5 8.83 5.18 -15.19
N SER A 6 9.31 6.43 -15.26
CA SER A 6 10.71 6.73 -15.54
C SER A 6 11.64 6.54 -14.33
N GLY A 7 11.11 6.24 -13.14
CA GLY A 7 11.91 6.06 -11.91
C GLY A 7 12.43 7.37 -11.28
N GLU A 8 12.02 8.52 -11.80
CA GLU A 8 12.35 9.84 -11.25
C GLU A 8 11.57 10.14 -9.96
N LEU A 9 10.36 9.59 -9.82
CA LEU A 9 9.55 9.74 -8.62
C LEU A 9 10.07 8.80 -7.53
N LYS A 10 10.50 9.38 -6.41
CA LYS A 10 11.02 8.61 -5.26
C LYS A 10 9.93 8.10 -4.33
N ILE A 11 8.84 8.84 -4.16
CA ILE A 11 7.73 8.49 -3.27
C ILE A 11 6.41 8.75 -3.99
N LEU A 12 5.52 7.75 -3.98
CA LEU A 12 4.15 7.86 -4.46
C LEU A 12 3.20 7.57 -3.30
N MET A 13 2.51 8.59 -2.81
CA MET A 13 1.48 8.43 -1.76
C MET A 13 0.13 8.12 -2.42
N VAL A 14 -0.55 7.09 -1.91
CA VAL A 14 -1.85 6.64 -2.43
C VAL A 14 -2.78 6.30 -1.28
N SER A 15 -4.07 6.55 -1.43
CA SER A 15 -5.07 5.99 -0.54
C SER A 15 -5.36 4.54 -0.94
N VAL A 16 -5.78 3.69 0.00
CA VAL A 16 -6.08 2.28 -0.27
C VAL A 16 -7.27 2.12 -1.22
N GLU A 17 -8.23 3.04 -1.19
CA GLU A 17 -9.39 3.05 -2.08
C GLU A 17 -8.98 3.26 -3.54
N ARG A 18 -7.87 3.96 -3.79
CA ARG A 18 -7.35 4.18 -5.15
C ARG A 18 -6.92 2.88 -5.81
N LEU A 19 -6.53 1.87 -5.05
CA LEU A 19 -6.19 0.54 -5.54
C LEU A 19 -7.41 -0.23 -6.07
N LYS A 20 -8.65 0.20 -5.77
CA LYS A 20 -9.87 -0.35 -6.39
C LYS A 20 -9.97 -0.01 -7.88
N ASN A 21 -9.33 1.06 -8.33
CA ASN A 21 -9.33 1.47 -9.73
C ASN A 21 -8.40 0.57 -10.57
N GLU A 22 -8.98 -0.19 -11.50
CA GLU A 22 -8.23 -1.12 -12.35
C GLU A 22 -7.20 -0.44 -13.24
N ARG A 23 -7.53 0.71 -13.82
CA ARG A 23 -6.58 1.50 -14.64
C ARG A 23 -5.38 1.94 -13.82
N PHE A 24 -5.59 2.26 -12.53
CA PHE A 24 -4.49 2.59 -11.62
C PHE A 24 -3.62 1.38 -11.31
N ARG A 25 -4.21 0.20 -11.06
CA ARG A 25 -3.43 -1.04 -10.86
C ARG A 25 -2.63 -1.42 -12.10
N HIS A 26 -3.23 -1.29 -13.29
CA HIS A 26 -2.51 -1.53 -14.55
C HIS A 26 -1.30 -0.60 -14.72
N PHE A 27 -1.44 0.66 -14.33
CA PHE A 27 -0.32 1.59 -14.28
C PHE A 27 0.76 1.15 -13.28
N LEU A 28 0.40 0.73 -12.06
CA LEU A 28 1.37 0.30 -11.04
C LEU A 28 2.16 -0.93 -11.47
N ARG A 29 1.56 -1.86 -12.23
CA ARG A 29 2.28 -3.01 -12.81
C ARG A 29 3.43 -2.62 -13.75
N GLN A 30 3.41 -1.39 -14.28
CA GLN A 30 4.47 -0.86 -15.15
C GLN A 30 5.55 -0.10 -14.38
N VAL A 31 5.44 0.01 -13.05
CA VAL A 31 6.36 0.75 -12.19
C VAL A 31 7.13 -0.24 -11.32
N GLN A 32 8.45 -0.13 -11.29
CA GLN A 32 9.27 -0.91 -10.36
C GLN A 32 9.18 -0.28 -8.97
N ILE A 33 8.50 -0.97 -8.04
CA ILE A 33 8.29 -0.50 -6.68
C ILE A 33 9.22 -1.30 -5.74
N SER A 34 10.13 -0.60 -5.06
CA SER A 34 11.09 -1.24 -4.15
C SER A 34 10.59 -1.39 -2.71
N LEU A 35 9.61 -0.59 -2.29
CA LEU A 35 9.09 -0.57 -0.93
C LEU A 35 7.61 -0.16 -0.90
N LEU A 36 6.78 -0.94 -0.21
CA LEU A 36 5.43 -0.54 0.19
C LEU A 36 5.46 -0.07 1.64
N VAL A 37 5.02 1.16 1.89
CA VAL A 37 4.85 1.70 3.23
C VAL A 37 3.36 1.80 3.53
N VAL A 38 2.94 1.22 4.66
CA VAL A 38 1.58 1.37 5.18
C VAL A 38 1.66 2.19 6.45
N ASP A 39 1.14 3.41 6.38
CA ASP A 39 0.97 4.27 7.55
C ASP A 39 -0.34 3.91 8.27
N GLU A 40 -0.43 4.27 9.55
CA GLU A 40 -1.55 3.92 10.43
C GLU A 40 -1.92 2.43 10.39
N ALA A 41 -0.90 1.57 10.40
CA ALA A 41 -1.03 0.12 10.24
C ALA A 41 -1.96 -0.54 11.29
N HIS A 42 -2.28 0.14 12.39
CA HIS A 42 -3.31 -0.32 13.33
C HIS A 42 -4.70 -0.50 12.67
N CYS A 43 -4.97 0.18 11.56
CA CYS A 43 -6.20 0.03 10.77
C CYS A 43 -6.37 -1.38 10.15
N LEU A 44 -5.30 -2.19 10.08
CA LEU A 44 -5.34 -3.59 9.65
C LEU A 44 -5.99 -4.51 10.69
N SER A 45 -5.98 -4.13 11.97
CA SER A 45 -6.50 -4.97 13.05
C SER A 45 -8.03 -4.85 13.13
N GLU A 46 -8.74 -5.96 12.96
CA GLU A 46 -10.20 -6.04 13.13
C GLU A 46 -10.66 -5.64 14.55
N TRP A 47 -9.76 -5.79 15.53
CA TRP A 47 -10.00 -5.42 16.93
C TRP A 47 -9.62 -3.97 17.23
N GLY A 48 -9.03 -3.27 16.26
CA GLY A 48 -8.72 -1.86 16.38
C GLY A 48 -9.96 -0.99 16.17
N HIS A 49 -10.06 0.11 16.91
CA HIS A 49 -11.21 1.02 16.82
C HIS A 49 -11.41 1.64 15.42
N ASN A 50 -10.38 1.61 14.56
CA ASN A 50 -10.37 2.23 13.23
C ASN A 50 -10.18 1.21 12.09
N PHE A 51 -10.65 -0.02 12.28
CA PHE A 51 -10.51 -1.07 11.26
C PHE A 51 -11.00 -0.63 9.86
N ARG A 52 -10.17 -0.88 8.84
CA ARG A 52 -10.46 -0.55 7.43
C ARG A 52 -10.33 -1.81 6.57
N PRO A 53 -11.43 -2.44 6.14
CA PRO A 53 -11.40 -3.68 5.36
C PRO A 53 -10.57 -3.61 4.08
N ASP A 54 -10.47 -2.43 3.46
CA ASP A 54 -9.69 -2.24 2.24
C ASP A 54 -8.19 -2.52 2.42
N TYR A 55 -7.66 -2.37 3.64
CA TYR A 55 -6.27 -2.69 3.94
C TYR A 55 -5.97 -4.20 3.86
N LEU A 56 -6.99 -5.06 4.01
CA LEU A 56 -6.83 -6.52 3.91
C LEU A 56 -6.39 -7.00 2.52
N LYS A 57 -6.56 -6.16 1.48
CA LYS A 57 -6.13 -6.46 0.11
C LYS A 57 -4.66 -6.11 -0.16
N LEU A 58 -3.99 -5.40 0.75
CA LEU A 58 -2.60 -4.98 0.57
C LEU A 58 -1.63 -6.16 0.35
N PRO A 59 -1.76 -7.32 1.02
CA PRO A 59 -0.93 -8.50 0.72
C PRO A 59 -1.09 -9.01 -0.72
N ASP A 60 -2.30 -8.93 -1.28
CA ASP A 60 -2.53 -9.36 -2.67
C ASP A 60 -1.90 -8.37 -3.65
N TYR A 61 -2.02 -7.07 -3.40
CA TYR A 61 -1.36 -6.04 -4.21
C TYR A 61 0.16 -6.09 -4.10
N GLN A 62 0.70 -6.38 -2.91
CA GLN A 62 2.13 -6.57 -2.70
C GLN A 62 2.67 -7.71 -3.59
N ARG A 63 1.95 -8.85 -3.65
CA ARG A 63 2.28 -9.97 -4.53
C ARG A 63 2.09 -9.62 -6.01
N GLU A 64 0.97 -8.99 -6.35
CA GLU A 64 0.62 -8.59 -7.72
C GLU A 64 1.68 -7.66 -8.35
N PHE A 65 2.22 -6.74 -7.56
CA PHE A 65 3.22 -5.76 -8.02
C PHE A 65 4.66 -6.19 -7.73
N ALA A 66 4.87 -7.42 -7.25
CA ALA A 66 6.18 -8.00 -6.91
C ALA A 66 7.03 -7.08 -6.01
N ILE A 67 6.40 -6.45 -5.01
CA ILE A 67 7.07 -5.50 -4.13
C ILE A 67 7.90 -6.28 -3.10
N PRO A 68 9.24 -6.16 -3.06
CA PRO A 68 10.08 -7.07 -2.28
C PRO A 68 10.04 -6.79 -0.78
N GLN A 69 9.69 -5.56 -0.37
CA GLN A 69 9.74 -5.14 1.02
C GLN A 69 8.47 -4.36 1.40
N VAL A 70 7.96 -4.64 2.60
CA VAL A 70 6.84 -3.92 3.21
C VAL A 70 7.27 -3.36 4.56
N LEU A 71 6.93 -2.10 4.81
CA LEU A 71 7.11 -1.44 6.09
C LEU A 71 5.73 -1.02 6.62
N LEU A 72 5.40 -1.47 7.84
CA LEU A 72 4.18 -1.09 8.53
C LEU A 72 4.54 -0.12 9.65
N LEU A 73 3.91 1.04 9.67
CA LEU A 73 4.14 2.11 10.65
C LEU A 73 2.82 2.42 11.34
N THR A 74 2.85 2.59 12.66
CA THR A 74 1.71 3.08 13.43
C THR A 74 2.22 3.74 14.70
N ALA A 75 1.56 4.80 15.15
CA ALA A 75 1.85 5.42 16.43
C ALA A 75 1.31 4.58 17.61
N THR A 76 0.26 3.79 17.37
CA THR A 76 -0.41 2.99 18.40
C THR A 76 -0.47 1.53 17.98
N ALA A 77 -0.11 0.64 18.91
CA ALA A 77 -0.21 -0.80 18.76
C ALA A 77 -0.59 -1.38 20.12
N PRO A 78 -1.89 -1.49 20.43
CA PRO A 78 -2.33 -2.12 21.67
C PRO A 78 -1.77 -3.55 21.72
N PRO A 79 -1.29 -4.02 22.89
CA PRO A 79 -1.00 -5.43 23.08
C PRO A 79 -2.25 -6.27 22.76
N ARG A 80 -2.04 -7.48 22.23
CA ARG A 80 -3.12 -8.46 22.09
C ARG A 80 -3.65 -8.88 23.45
#